data_AF-A0A1Z4JRD7-F1
#
_entry.id   AF-A0A1Z4JRD7-F1
#
_cell.length_a   1.000
_cell.length_b   1.000
_cell.length_c   1.000
_cell.angle_alpha   90.00
_cell.angle_beta   90.00
_cell.angle_gamma   90.00
#
_symmetry.space_group_name_H-M   'P 1'
#
loop_
_entity.id
_entity.type
_entity.pdbx_description
1 polymer ?
#
loop_
_entity_poly.entity_id
_entity_poly.type
_entity_poly.pdbx_seq_one_letter_code
_entity_poly.pdbx_strand_id
1 'polypeptide(L)'
;MQKTIYFSGVNSARNAKLIARSGGSIMFSPPTKLNEPSVWACVAQSVNRNVLDSGAYYGFSDVAAYAAILDRVHSHFRWAANLDVIGNQHQSNQHYEQLHQRLPGAVADKILWVLQTDGDPAMISDYGRNRLVGIGGLVPLRRHPEQLMRYLDRIASYLVAAGSTAHLFGMTNPKILKWAAFQEWFESVDSRRWMYGLTAKELLTVNGDAFDAEQRGFLFTPEERVSHNIRVLKAIVETPEHSLQLELPSIAVSPDLLKVAIGAPPELEEIPTSMTNSTICYTEYRNRVKPKEHGENHVGHVCTALTAEQIEQYQPTEGRFGVYALACDLPTEEKPNAWSHDQIADFTELTLEEQYYAFGQIGCWR
;
A
#
# COMPACT_ATOMS: atom_id res chain seq x y z
N MET A 1 16.17 -7.48 -7.55
CA MET A 1 15.22 -8.61 -7.62
C MET A 1 13.80 -8.03 -7.62
N GLN A 2 12.86 -8.56 -8.41
CA GLN A 2 11.50 -8.01 -8.45
C GLN A 2 10.73 -8.41 -7.17
N LYS A 3 10.29 -7.42 -6.40
CA LYS A 3 9.44 -7.60 -5.21
C LYS A 3 8.07 -8.13 -5.61
N THR A 4 7.45 -8.98 -4.80
CA THR A 4 6.18 -9.64 -5.15
C THR A 4 5.16 -9.56 -4.02
N ILE A 5 3.91 -9.20 -4.34
CA ILE A 5 2.78 -9.41 -3.43
C ILE A 5 2.00 -10.67 -3.79
N TYR A 6 1.72 -11.48 -2.78
CA TYR A 6 0.83 -12.63 -2.88
C TYR A 6 -0.53 -12.31 -2.26
N PHE A 7 -1.60 -12.56 -3.01
CA PHE A 7 -2.96 -12.39 -2.52
C PHE A 7 -3.39 -13.66 -1.79
N SER A 8 -3.45 -13.59 -0.47
CA SER A 8 -3.86 -14.69 0.42
C SER A 8 -5.35 -14.66 0.72
N GLY A 9 -5.87 -15.71 1.39
CA GLY A 9 -7.31 -15.88 1.62
C GLY A 9 -8.08 -16.42 0.40
N VAL A 10 -7.36 -16.99 -0.57
CA VAL A 10 -7.95 -17.58 -1.78
C VAL A 10 -8.44 -18.98 -1.47
N ASN A 11 -9.74 -19.10 -1.23
CA ASN A 11 -10.41 -20.33 -0.82
C ASN A 11 -11.48 -20.81 -1.81
N SER A 12 -11.57 -20.20 -2.99
CA SER A 12 -12.52 -20.58 -4.04
C SER A 12 -11.96 -20.33 -5.43
N ALA A 13 -12.44 -21.09 -6.41
CA ALA A 13 -12.11 -20.91 -7.82
C ALA A 13 -12.47 -19.51 -8.34
N ARG A 14 -13.57 -18.92 -7.85
CA ARG A 14 -13.98 -17.56 -8.22
C ARG A 14 -12.91 -16.53 -7.83
N ASN A 15 -12.43 -16.60 -6.59
CA ASN A 15 -11.41 -15.69 -6.08
C ASN A 15 -10.07 -15.87 -6.83
N ALA A 16 -9.67 -17.11 -7.09
CA ALA A 16 -8.46 -17.40 -7.85
C ALA A 16 -8.53 -16.80 -9.27
N LYS A 17 -9.65 -16.99 -9.97
CA LYS A 17 -9.86 -16.42 -11.31
C LYS A 17 -9.83 -14.89 -11.31
N LEU A 18 -10.43 -14.25 -10.29
CA LEU A 18 -10.46 -12.80 -10.16
C LEU A 18 -9.05 -12.21 -9.97
N ILE A 19 -8.23 -12.84 -9.13
CA ILE A 19 -6.83 -12.43 -8.92
C ILE A 19 -6.01 -12.65 -10.18
N ALA A 20 -6.16 -13.81 -10.83
CA ALA A 20 -5.44 -14.13 -12.05
C ALA A 20 -5.76 -13.14 -13.19
N ARG A 21 -7.02 -12.77 -13.38
CA ARG A 21 -7.44 -11.74 -14.35
C ARG A 21 -6.86 -10.35 -14.06
N SER A 22 -6.61 -10.06 -12.79
CA SER A 22 -5.97 -8.81 -12.34
C SER A 22 -4.44 -8.89 -12.39
N GLY A 23 -3.87 -9.97 -12.92
CA GLY A 23 -2.43 -10.20 -13.00
C GLY A 23 -1.76 -10.36 -11.62
N GLY A 24 -2.50 -10.75 -10.59
CA GLY A 24 -1.96 -10.95 -9.25
C GLY A 24 -1.31 -12.32 -9.06
N SER A 25 -0.35 -12.40 -8.12
CA SER A 25 0.22 -13.67 -7.67
C SER A 25 -0.60 -14.22 -6.51
N ILE A 26 -0.87 -15.53 -6.50
CA ILE A 26 -1.79 -16.14 -5.54
C ILE A 26 -1.01 -16.89 -4.47
N MET A 27 -1.41 -16.67 -3.21
CA MET A 27 -1.11 -17.58 -2.11
C MET A 27 -2.36 -18.40 -1.82
N PHE A 28 -2.27 -19.70 -2.06
CA PHE A 28 -3.39 -20.61 -1.78
C PHE A 28 -3.42 -20.94 -0.30
N SER A 29 -4.61 -20.81 0.29
CA SER A 29 -4.94 -21.28 1.64
C SER A 29 -4.79 -22.81 1.75
N PRO A 30 -4.73 -23.37 2.97
CA PRO A 30 -4.17 -24.70 3.21
C PRO A 30 -4.72 -25.85 2.36
N PRO A 31 -3.97 -26.96 2.33
CA PRO A 31 -4.20 -28.08 1.43
C PRO A 31 -5.59 -28.71 1.42
N THR A 32 -6.36 -28.56 2.49
CA THR A 32 -7.76 -29.02 2.55
C THR A 32 -8.61 -28.41 1.43
N LYS A 33 -8.31 -27.17 1.04
CA LYS A 33 -8.97 -26.48 -0.08
C LYS A 33 -8.41 -26.86 -1.45
N LEU A 34 -7.17 -27.34 -1.52
CA LEU A 34 -6.59 -27.86 -2.76
C LEU A 34 -7.24 -29.18 -3.22
N ASN A 35 -7.95 -29.88 -2.34
CA ASN A 35 -8.73 -31.06 -2.72
C ASN A 35 -10.03 -30.71 -3.46
N GLU A 36 -10.45 -29.44 -3.47
CA GLU A 36 -11.63 -29.02 -4.24
C GLU A 36 -11.25 -28.95 -5.74
N PRO A 37 -11.91 -29.73 -6.63
CA PRO A 37 -11.51 -29.82 -8.05
C PRO A 37 -11.50 -28.47 -8.78
N SER A 38 -12.40 -27.57 -8.39
CA SER A 38 -12.52 -26.23 -8.98
C SER A 38 -11.34 -25.32 -8.59
N VAL A 39 -10.85 -25.42 -7.35
CA VAL A 39 -9.65 -24.71 -6.87
C VAL A 39 -8.41 -25.29 -7.56
N TRP A 40 -8.31 -26.63 -7.63
CA TRP A 40 -7.21 -27.30 -8.31
C TRP A 40 -7.10 -26.91 -9.79
N ALA A 41 -8.22 -26.88 -10.52
CA ALA A 41 -8.23 -26.44 -11.92
C ALA A 41 -7.64 -25.02 -12.08
N CYS A 42 -7.87 -24.12 -11.12
CA CYS A 42 -7.29 -22.79 -11.14
C CYS A 42 -5.77 -22.80 -10.87
N VAL A 43 -5.30 -23.63 -9.92
CA VAL A 43 -3.86 -23.84 -9.66
C VAL A 43 -3.16 -24.41 -10.89
N ALA A 44 -3.76 -25.39 -11.55
CA ALA A 44 -3.18 -26.03 -12.73
C ALA A 44 -3.09 -25.09 -13.95
N GLN A 45 -4.01 -24.13 -14.05
CA GLN A 45 -4.08 -23.17 -15.17
C GLN A 45 -3.32 -21.87 -14.93
N SER A 46 -2.90 -21.59 -13.69
CA SER A 46 -2.19 -20.36 -13.40
C SER A 46 -0.79 -20.40 -14.02
N VAL A 47 -0.48 -19.40 -14.83
CA VAL A 47 0.83 -19.22 -15.47
C VAL A 47 1.87 -18.68 -14.47
N ASN A 48 1.41 -18.16 -13.33
CA ASN A 48 2.24 -17.44 -12.36
C ASN A 48 2.72 -18.32 -11.20
N ARG A 49 3.81 -17.88 -10.58
CA ARG A 49 4.56 -18.49 -9.46
C ARG A 49 3.72 -18.57 -8.17
N ASN A 50 2.72 -19.44 -8.12
CA ASN A 50 1.91 -19.64 -6.91
C ASN A 50 2.76 -20.03 -5.72
N VAL A 51 2.24 -19.73 -4.54
CA VAL A 51 2.83 -20.14 -3.26
C VAL A 51 1.75 -20.78 -2.39
N LEU A 52 2.17 -21.66 -1.49
CA LEU A 52 1.27 -22.38 -0.60
C LEU A 52 1.46 -21.89 0.83
N ASP A 53 0.35 -21.47 1.45
CA ASP A 53 0.28 -21.13 2.87
C ASP A 53 0.35 -22.40 3.73
N SER A 54 0.81 -22.25 4.97
CA SER A 54 0.86 -23.33 5.95
C SER A 54 -0.54 -23.70 6.45
N GLY A 55 -1.43 -22.71 6.50
CA GLY A 55 -2.72 -22.83 7.16
C GLY A 55 -2.64 -22.81 8.69
N ALA A 56 -1.59 -22.24 9.27
CA ALA A 56 -1.42 -22.14 10.72
C ALA A 56 -2.65 -21.53 11.42
N TYR A 57 -3.29 -20.51 10.81
CA TYR A 57 -4.53 -19.92 11.32
C TYR A 57 -5.72 -20.88 11.40
N TYR A 58 -5.70 -21.97 10.63
CA TYR A 58 -6.73 -23.00 10.62
C TYR A 58 -6.36 -24.18 11.55
N GLY A 59 -5.25 -24.10 12.28
CA GLY A 59 -4.78 -25.15 13.17
C GLY A 59 -4.35 -26.43 12.45
N PHE A 60 -4.02 -26.35 11.16
CA PHE A 60 -3.57 -27.51 10.40
C PHE A 60 -2.12 -27.85 10.78
N SER A 61 -1.90 -29.03 11.36
CA SER A 61 -0.58 -29.44 11.89
C SER A 61 -0.17 -30.86 11.51
N ASP A 62 -0.93 -31.55 10.65
CA ASP A 62 -0.59 -32.90 10.22
C ASP A 62 0.48 -32.90 9.12
N VAL A 63 1.73 -33.11 9.55
CA VAL A 63 2.91 -33.14 8.68
C VAL A 63 2.82 -34.24 7.61
N ALA A 64 2.27 -35.41 7.93
CA ALA A 64 2.19 -36.51 6.98
C ALA A 64 1.17 -36.20 5.88
N ALA A 65 0.00 -35.69 6.26
CA ALA A 65 -1.00 -35.23 5.30
C ALA A 65 -0.48 -34.07 4.43
N TYR A 66 0.25 -33.12 5.02
CA TYR A 66 0.86 -32.01 4.27
C TYR A 66 1.87 -32.50 3.24
N ALA A 67 2.77 -33.40 3.65
CA ALA A 67 3.78 -33.98 2.77
C ALA A 67 3.15 -34.71 1.57
N ALA A 68 2.10 -35.50 1.81
CA ALA A 68 1.36 -36.19 0.74
C ALA A 68 0.73 -35.21 -0.27
N ILE A 69 0.28 -34.05 0.19
CA ILE A 69 -0.31 -33.05 -0.70
C ILE A 69 0.80 -32.35 -1.48
N LEU A 70 1.91 -31.98 -0.84
CA LEU A 70 3.06 -31.38 -1.52
C LEU A 70 3.61 -32.31 -2.61
N ASP A 71 3.76 -33.61 -2.34
CA ASP A 71 4.22 -34.57 -3.32
C ASP A 71 3.36 -34.54 -4.60
N ARG A 72 2.03 -34.41 -4.44
CA ARG A 72 1.08 -34.30 -5.55
C ARG A 72 1.14 -32.97 -6.30
N VAL A 73 1.38 -31.85 -5.61
CA VAL A 73 1.11 -30.51 -6.17
C VAL A 73 2.33 -29.61 -6.37
N HIS A 74 3.49 -29.97 -5.83
CA HIS A 74 4.67 -29.10 -5.75
C HIS A 74 5.14 -28.52 -7.09
N SER A 75 4.87 -29.17 -8.23
CA SER A 75 5.23 -28.69 -9.56
C SER A 75 4.56 -27.35 -9.90
N HIS A 76 3.43 -27.04 -9.28
CA HIS A 76 2.65 -25.82 -9.49
C HIS A 76 3.01 -24.67 -8.52
N PHE A 77 3.92 -24.92 -7.58
CA PHE A 77 4.30 -23.95 -6.56
C PHE A 77 5.78 -23.59 -6.66
N ARG A 78 6.07 -22.31 -6.43
CA ARG A 78 7.44 -21.80 -6.29
C ARG A 78 8.03 -22.27 -4.96
N TRP A 79 7.29 -22.07 -3.89
CA TRP A 79 7.60 -22.51 -2.55
C TRP A 79 6.32 -22.79 -1.77
N ALA A 80 6.44 -23.53 -0.68
CA ALA A 80 5.38 -23.78 0.29
C ALA A 80 5.89 -23.44 1.68
N ALA A 81 5.12 -22.71 2.47
CA ALA A 81 5.44 -22.49 3.88
C ALA A 81 5.58 -23.85 4.59
N ASN A 82 6.51 -23.97 5.54
CA ASN A 82 6.44 -25.09 6.47
C ASN A 82 5.13 -25.00 7.27
N LEU A 83 4.74 -26.11 7.90
CA LEU A 83 3.62 -26.07 8.85
C LEU A 83 4.03 -25.31 10.11
N ASP A 84 4.03 -23.99 10.06
CA ASP A 84 4.39 -23.17 11.21
C ASP A 84 3.29 -23.17 12.28
N VAL A 85 3.70 -22.96 13.52
CA VAL A 85 2.83 -22.86 14.69
C VAL A 85 3.03 -21.48 15.29
N ILE A 86 2.01 -20.65 15.20
CA ILE A 86 2.07 -19.25 15.63
C ILE A 86 2.42 -19.17 17.10
N GLY A 87 3.54 -18.50 17.42
CA GLY A 87 4.02 -18.35 18.79
C GLY A 87 4.70 -19.61 19.36
N ASN A 88 5.12 -20.54 18.51
CA ASN A 88 5.90 -21.70 18.90
C ASN A 88 6.97 -22.02 17.85
N GLN A 89 8.12 -21.33 17.93
CA GLN A 89 9.23 -21.56 17.00
C GLN A 89 9.76 -23.01 17.03
N HIS A 90 9.81 -23.62 18.22
CA HIS A 90 10.35 -24.97 18.37
C HIS A 90 9.55 -25.99 17.57
N GLN A 91 8.22 -25.97 17.69
CA GLN A 91 7.35 -26.87 16.94
C GLN A 91 7.38 -26.56 15.44
N SER A 92 7.47 -25.29 15.05
CA SER A 92 7.64 -24.89 13.65
C SER A 92 8.91 -25.49 13.02
N ASN A 93 10.03 -25.50 13.76
CA ASN A 93 11.28 -26.12 13.33
C ASN A 93 11.16 -27.64 13.20
N GLN A 94 10.52 -28.30 14.18
CA GLN A 94 10.28 -29.74 14.12
C GLN A 94 9.48 -30.12 12.87
N HIS A 95 8.43 -29.36 12.53
CA HIS A 95 7.66 -29.60 11.31
C HIS A 95 8.50 -29.38 10.05
N TYR A 96 9.35 -28.34 10.01
CA TYR A 96 10.26 -28.09 8.89
C TYR A 96 11.21 -29.27 8.67
N GLU A 97 11.87 -29.74 9.73
CA GLU A 97 12.81 -30.87 9.67
C GLU A 97 12.12 -32.17 9.25
N GLN A 98 10.93 -32.45 9.79
CA GLN A 98 10.16 -33.63 9.41
C GLN A 98 9.72 -33.59 7.94
N LEU A 99 9.37 -32.41 7.40
CA LEU A 99 9.05 -32.26 5.98
C LEU A 99 10.28 -32.54 5.11
N HIS A 100 11.45 -32.00 5.48
CA HIS A 100 12.70 -32.26 4.77
C HIS A 100 13.11 -33.74 4.75
N GLN A 101 12.80 -34.48 5.81
CA GLN A 101 13.07 -35.92 5.87
C GLN A 101 12.10 -36.76 5.03
N ARG A 102 10.85 -36.29 4.86
CA ARG A 102 9.77 -37.04 4.19
C ARG A 102 9.68 -36.77 2.70
N LEU A 103 10.09 -35.57 2.26
CA LEU A 103 9.93 -35.12 0.88
C LEU A 103 11.19 -35.42 0.06
N PRO A 104 11.04 -35.73 -1.25
CA PRO A 104 12.18 -35.79 -2.16
C PRO A 104 12.95 -34.47 -2.17
N GLY A 105 14.28 -34.51 -2.35
CA GLY A 105 15.15 -33.32 -2.23
C GLY A 105 14.67 -32.09 -3.01
N ALA A 106 14.26 -32.27 -4.28
CA ALA A 106 13.75 -31.17 -5.11
C ALA A 106 12.42 -30.55 -4.60
N VAL A 107 11.62 -31.32 -3.86
CA VAL A 107 10.39 -30.84 -3.22
C VAL A 107 10.72 -30.19 -1.87
N ALA A 108 11.62 -30.81 -1.09
CA ALA A 108 12.10 -30.29 0.17
C ALA A 108 12.77 -28.91 0.02
N ASP A 109 13.53 -28.68 -1.06
CA ASP A 109 14.15 -27.39 -1.37
C ASP A 109 13.14 -26.25 -1.62
N LYS A 110 11.86 -26.58 -1.86
CA LYS A 110 10.78 -25.60 -2.00
C LYS A 110 10.12 -25.24 -0.66
N ILE A 111 10.49 -25.90 0.44
CA ILE A 111 9.91 -25.62 1.75
C ILE A 111 10.55 -24.35 2.31
N LEU A 112 9.71 -23.35 2.52
CA LEU A 112 10.08 -22.09 3.14
C LEU A 112 10.08 -22.28 4.66
N TRP A 113 11.25 -22.14 5.28
CA TRP A 113 11.36 -22.09 6.74
C TRP A 113 10.80 -20.76 7.26
N VAL A 114 9.96 -20.82 8.30
CA VAL A 114 9.31 -19.64 8.88
C VAL A 114 9.83 -19.38 10.30
N LEU A 115 10.39 -18.18 10.50
CA LEU A 115 10.68 -17.59 11.80
C LEU A 115 9.44 -16.90 12.36
N GLN A 116 8.95 -17.37 13.49
CA GLN A 116 7.90 -16.77 14.30
C GLN A 116 8.44 -15.63 15.17
N THR A 117 7.54 -14.76 15.62
CA THR A 117 7.90 -13.61 16.47
C THR A 117 8.53 -13.96 17.81
N ASP A 118 8.28 -15.15 18.33
CA ASP A 118 8.86 -15.69 19.56
C ASP A 118 10.21 -16.41 19.33
N GLY A 119 10.59 -16.64 18.07
CA GLY A 119 11.85 -17.28 17.70
C GLY A 119 13.06 -16.36 17.85
N ASP A 120 14.24 -16.95 18.04
CA ASP A 120 15.51 -16.22 18.03
C ASP A 120 15.94 -15.90 16.59
N PRO A 121 16.08 -14.63 16.19
CA PRO A 121 16.56 -14.26 14.86
C PRO A 121 17.95 -14.83 14.50
N ALA A 122 18.78 -15.18 15.49
CA ALA A 122 20.08 -15.81 15.23
C ALA A 122 19.97 -17.12 14.41
N MET A 123 18.83 -17.82 14.51
CA MET A 123 18.54 -19.05 13.79
C MET A 123 18.50 -18.87 12.26
N ILE A 124 18.37 -17.65 11.75
CA ILE A 124 18.43 -17.35 10.31
C ILE A 124 19.76 -17.81 9.71
N SER A 125 20.86 -17.74 10.47
CA SER A 125 22.17 -18.19 10.00
C SER A 125 22.23 -19.70 9.72
N ASP A 126 21.47 -20.50 10.47
CA ASP A 126 21.44 -21.96 10.35
C ASP A 126 20.39 -22.43 9.32
N TYR A 127 19.18 -21.87 9.38
CA TYR A 127 18.04 -22.33 8.57
C TYR A 127 17.81 -21.52 7.29
N GLY A 128 18.21 -20.25 7.29
CA GLY A 128 17.81 -19.28 6.26
C GLY A 128 18.92 -18.84 5.31
N ARG A 129 20.18 -19.24 5.54
CA ARG A 129 21.35 -18.71 4.82
C ARG A 129 21.22 -18.78 3.30
N ASN A 130 21.43 -17.65 2.62
CA ASN A 130 21.31 -17.49 1.16
C ASN A 130 19.96 -17.97 0.59
N ARG A 131 18.89 -17.90 1.40
CA ARG A 131 17.55 -18.36 1.04
C ARG A 131 16.52 -17.28 1.34
N LEU A 132 15.33 -17.46 0.76
CA LEU A 132 14.13 -16.78 1.22
C LEU A 132 13.73 -17.34 2.58
N VAL A 133 13.41 -16.48 3.54
CA VAL A 133 12.97 -16.81 4.90
C VAL A 133 11.56 -16.27 5.11
N GLY A 134 10.67 -17.11 5.63
CA GLY A 134 9.35 -16.68 6.05
C GLY A 134 9.40 -15.98 7.41
N ILE A 135 8.72 -14.85 7.56
CA ILE A 135 8.55 -14.16 8.85
C ILE A 135 7.07 -14.23 9.25
N GLY A 136 6.77 -15.14 10.18
CA GLY A 136 5.45 -15.46 10.70
C GLY A 136 5.11 -14.72 12.00
N GLY A 137 3.89 -14.92 12.49
CA GLY A 137 3.47 -14.40 13.80
C GLY A 137 3.32 -12.88 13.88
N LEU A 138 3.30 -12.15 12.76
CA LEU A 138 3.28 -10.67 12.76
C LEU A 138 1.93 -10.04 13.13
N VAL A 139 0.82 -10.78 13.00
CA VAL A 139 -0.54 -10.26 13.16
C VAL A 139 -0.83 -9.70 14.56
N PRO A 140 -0.40 -10.29 15.68
CA PRO A 140 -0.52 -9.68 17.00
C PRO A 140 0.18 -8.30 17.08
N LEU A 141 1.33 -8.13 16.43
CA LEU A 141 2.11 -6.89 16.44
C LEU A 141 1.52 -5.79 15.54
N ARG A 142 0.59 -6.11 14.63
CA ARG A 142 0.02 -5.14 13.68
C ARG A 142 -0.68 -3.94 14.36
N ARG A 143 -1.15 -4.12 15.59
CA ARG A 143 -1.78 -3.07 16.41
C ARG A 143 -0.75 -2.07 16.96
N HIS A 144 0.53 -2.42 16.91
CA HIS A 144 1.66 -1.64 17.40
C HIS A 144 2.68 -1.45 16.27
N PRO A 145 2.38 -0.63 15.25
CA PRO A 145 3.17 -0.54 14.02
C PRO A 145 4.64 -0.21 14.26
N GLU A 146 4.95 0.65 15.23
CA GLU A 146 6.33 0.99 15.61
C GLU A 146 7.08 -0.18 16.25
N GLN A 147 6.40 -1.02 17.03
CA GLN A 147 7.02 -2.23 17.60
C GLN A 147 7.30 -3.25 16.51
N LEU A 148 6.36 -3.41 15.57
CA LEU A 148 6.53 -4.28 14.41
C LEU A 148 7.68 -3.83 13.51
N MET A 149 7.79 -2.52 13.21
CA MET A 149 8.91 -1.99 12.42
C MET A 149 10.25 -2.22 13.12
N ARG A 150 10.36 -1.91 14.43
CA ARG A 150 11.59 -2.20 15.21
C ARG A 150 11.95 -3.68 15.23
N TYR A 151 10.97 -4.57 15.29
CA TYR A 151 11.20 -6.00 15.21
C TYR A 151 11.74 -6.41 13.83
N LEU A 152 11.16 -5.87 12.76
CA LEU A 152 11.62 -6.13 11.39
C LEU A 152 13.03 -5.53 11.14
N ASP A 153 13.34 -4.35 11.67
CA ASP A 153 14.68 -3.76 11.64
C ASP A 153 15.71 -4.66 12.32
N ARG A 154 15.36 -5.23 13.48
CA ARG A 154 16.24 -6.19 14.16
C ARG A 154 16.49 -7.41 13.27
N ILE A 155 15.45 -8.02 12.70
CA ILE A 155 15.58 -9.19 11.82
C ILE A 155 16.42 -8.86 10.57
N ALA A 156 16.25 -7.67 10.00
CA ALA A 156 16.94 -7.24 8.79
C ALA A 156 18.46 -7.44 8.91
N SER A 157 19.05 -7.11 10.06
CA SER A 157 20.48 -7.30 10.30
C SER A 157 20.92 -8.77 10.16
N TYR A 158 20.11 -9.73 10.63
CA TYR A 158 20.39 -11.16 10.54
C TYR A 158 20.18 -11.68 9.10
N LEU A 159 19.14 -11.21 8.41
CA LEU A 159 18.91 -11.56 7.01
C LEU A 159 20.07 -11.10 6.13
N VAL A 160 20.48 -9.85 6.26
CA VAL A 160 21.60 -9.29 5.49
C VAL A 160 22.90 -10.05 5.79
N ALA A 161 23.20 -10.31 7.07
CA ALA A 161 24.39 -11.08 7.45
C ALA A 161 24.39 -12.51 6.89
N ALA A 162 23.21 -13.13 6.76
CA ALA A 162 23.05 -14.47 6.21
C ALA A 162 22.95 -14.52 4.68
N GLY A 163 22.94 -13.36 4.00
CA GLY A 163 22.71 -13.27 2.55
C GLY A 163 21.28 -13.64 2.13
N SER A 164 20.33 -13.52 3.06
CA SER A 164 18.95 -14.00 2.94
C SER A 164 17.97 -12.86 2.61
N THR A 165 16.81 -13.24 2.08
CA THR A 165 15.68 -12.33 1.84
C THR A 165 14.46 -12.78 2.65
N ALA A 166 13.44 -11.92 2.76
CA ALA A 166 12.24 -12.21 3.53
C ALA A 166 10.96 -12.30 2.68
N HIS A 167 10.11 -13.24 3.08
CA HIS A 167 8.68 -13.21 2.86
C HIS A 167 7.96 -12.84 4.17
N LEU A 168 7.17 -11.77 4.17
CA LEU A 168 6.41 -11.37 5.35
C LEU A 168 5.00 -11.97 5.33
N PHE A 169 4.65 -12.74 6.37
CA PHE A 169 3.32 -13.35 6.47
C PHE A 169 2.28 -12.42 7.10
N GLY A 170 1.09 -12.35 6.50
CA GLY A 170 -0.10 -11.70 7.05
C GLY A 170 0.02 -10.18 7.21
N MET A 171 0.89 -9.53 6.43
CA MET A 171 1.09 -8.09 6.56
C MET A 171 -0.06 -7.32 5.89
N THR A 172 -0.87 -6.67 6.72
CA THR A 172 -2.02 -5.89 6.25
C THR A 172 -1.88 -4.40 6.49
N ASN A 173 -0.82 -3.91 7.13
CA ASN A 173 -0.67 -2.45 7.35
C ASN A 173 0.08 -1.83 6.15
N PRO A 174 -0.53 -0.95 5.35
CA PRO A 174 0.12 -0.43 4.14
C PRO A 174 1.30 0.49 4.41
N LYS A 175 1.33 1.21 5.54
CA LYS A 175 2.50 2.01 5.91
C LYS A 175 3.71 1.11 6.11
N ILE A 176 3.50 -0.02 6.78
CA ILE A 176 4.55 -1.04 6.97
C ILE A 176 4.87 -1.75 5.65
N LEU A 177 3.87 -2.07 4.82
CA LEU A 177 4.10 -2.66 3.49
C LEU A 177 4.97 -1.75 2.62
N LYS A 178 4.62 -0.46 2.55
CA LYS A 178 5.36 0.55 1.78
C LYS A 178 6.78 0.67 2.32
N TRP A 179 6.94 0.79 3.64
CA TRP A 179 8.25 0.82 4.28
C TRP A 179 9.10 -0.43 3.98
N ALA A 180 8.52 -1.63 4.12
CA ALA A 180 9.19 -2.90 3.86
C ALA A 180 9.56 -3.02 2.38
N ALA A 181 8.69 -2.56 1.48
CA ALA A 181 8.92 -2.55 0.03
C ALA A 181 10.08 -1.64 -0.40
N PHE A 182 10.64 -0.78 0.46
CA PHE A 182 11.89 -0.05 0.19
C PHE A 182 13.13 -0.77 0.71
N GLN A 183 12.99 -1.82 1.51
CA GLN A 183 14.14 -2.54 2.07
C GLN A 183 14.76 -3.49 1.05
N GLU A 184 16.09 -3.67 1.11
CA GLU A 184 16.81 -4.59 0.21
C GLU A 184 16.58 -6.06 0.57
N TRP A 185 16.46 -6.37 1.86
CA TRP A 185 16.19 -7.73 2.36
C TRP A 185 14.76 -8.20 2.05
N PHE A 186 13.86 -7.29 1.67
CA PHE A 186 12.47 -7.62 1.40
C PHE A 186 12.30 -8.17 -0.02
N GLU A 187 11.80 -9.40 -0.14
CA GLU A 187 11.50 -10.03 -1.44
C GLU A 187 10.00 -10.15 -1.70
N SER A 188 9.21 -10.53 -0.68
CA SER A 188 7.77 -10.71 -0.89
C SER A 188 6.94 -10.59 0.38
N VAL A 189 5.62 -10.53 0.19
CA VAL A 189 4.64 -10.42 1.26
C VAL A 189 3.33 -11.04 0.83
N ASP A 190 2.55 -11.57 1.76
CA ASP A 190 1.15 -11.86 1.49
C ASP A 190 0.19 -10.88 2.19
N SER A 191 -0.95 -10.66 1.55
CA SER A 191 -2.01 -9.86 2.14
C SER A 191 -3.39 -10.30 1.69
N ARG A 192 -4.31 -10.36 2.65
CA ARG A 192 -5.76 -10.57 2.41
C ARG A 192 -6.54 -9.27 2.22
N ARG A 193 -5.88 -8.09 2.25
CA ARG A 193 -6.56 -6.78 2.19
C ARG A 193 -7.36 -6.56 0.91
N TRP A 194 -7.00 -7.22 -0.18
CA TRP A 194 -7.77 -7.17 -1.43
C TRP A 194 -9.24 -7.58 -1.23
N MET A 195 -9.52 -8.48 -0.28
CA MET A 195 -10.87 -8.95 0.02
C MET A 195 -11.79 -7.86 0.61
N TYR A 196 -11.25 -6.75 1.09
CA TYR A 196 -12.06 -5.67 1.65
C TYR A 196 -13.03 -5.08 0.61
N GLY A 197 -12.69 -5.16 -0.68
CA GLY A 197 -13.60 -4.79 -1.76
C GLY A 197 -14.84 -5.70 -1.85
N LEU A 198 -14.75 -6.95 -1.39
CA LEU A 198 -15.89 -7.87 -1.29
C LEU A 198 -16.63 -7.72 0.03
N THR A 199 -15.92 -7.71 1.16
CA THR A 199 -16.53 -7.88 2.48
C THR A 199 -16.91 -6.55 3.13
N ALA A 200 -16.10 -5.52 2.94
CA ALA A 200 -16.28 -4.20 3.55
C ALA A 200 -16.73 -3.14 2.54
N LYS A 201 -16.79 -3.49 1.24
CA LYS A 201 -17.05 -2.56 0.13
C LYS A 201 -16.06 -1.39 0.04
N GLU A 202 -14.86 -1.58 0.60
CA GLU A 202 -13.84 -0.54 0.66
C GLU A 202 -12.91 -0.56 -0.55
N LEU A 203 -12.49 0.63 -0.98
CA LEU A 203 -11.40 0.85 -1.92
C LEU A 203 -10.13 1.29 -1.19
N LEU A 204 -9.00 0.72 -1.59
CA LEU A 204 -7.69 1.09 -1.09
C LEU A 204 -7.10 2.24 -1.91
N THR A 205 -6.37 3.13 -1.24
CA THR A 205 -5.50 4.12 -1.90
C THR A 205 -4.05 3.65 -1.86
N VAL A 206 -3.22 4.24 -2.71
CA VAL A 206 -1.77 3.98 -2.76
C VAL A 206 -1.03 4.42 -1.50
N ASN A 207 -1.65 5.30 -0.72
CA ASN A 207 -1.17 5.71 0.60
C ASN A 207 -1.55 4.71 1.70
N GLY A 208 -2.43 3.75 1.38
CA GLY A 208 -2.87 2.71 2.31
C GLY A 208 -4.18 2.98 3.02
N ASP A 209 -4.82 4.11 2.73
CA ASP A 209 -6.11 4.44 3.26
C ASP A 209 -7.17 3.54 2.64
N ALA A 210 -8.27 3.36 3.37
CA ALA A 210 -9.44 2.65 2.91
C ALA A 210 -10.65 3.57 3.07
N PHE A 211 -11.53 3.58 2.09
CA PHE A 211 -12.80 4.30 2.19
C PHE A 211 -13.93 3.47 1.59
N ASP A 212 -15.13 3.64 2.14
CA ASP A 212 -16.34 3.03 1.60
C ASP A 212 -16.67 3.66 0.23
N ALA A 213 -16.72 2.82 -0.80
CA ALA A 213 -16.98 3.26 -2.17
C ALA A 213 -18.37 3.88 -2.32
N GLU A 214 -19.39 3.29 -1.69
CA GLU A 214 -20.80 3.70 -1.83
C GLU A 214 -21.05 5.03 -1.12
N GLN A 215 -20.44 5.24 0.05
CA GLN A 215 -20.52 6.53 0.77
C GLN A 215 -19.91 7.70 -0.02
N ARG A 216 -18.99 7.41 -0.95
CA ARG A 216 -18.37 8.39 -1.85
C ARG A 216 -19.08 8.48 -3.22
N GLY A 217 -20.21 7.80 -3.39
CA GLY A 217 -20.99 7.82 -4.64
C GLY A 217 -20.46 6.92 -5.75
N PHE A 218 -19.46 6.08 -5.47
CA PHE A 218 -18.92 5.16 -6.47
C PHE A 218 -19.75 3.87 -6.56
N LEU A 219 -20.36 3.63 -7.71
CA LEU A 219 -21.20 2.45 -7.98
C LEU A 219 -20.39 1.27 -8.56
N PHE A 220 -19.27 0.92 -7.93
CA PHE A 220 -18.49 -0.24 -8.36
C PHE A 220 -19.21 -1.55 -8.05
N THR A 221 -19.04 -2.52 -8.94
CA THR A 221 -19.34 -3.92 -8.65
C THR A 221 -18.33 -4.49 -7.64
N PRO A 222 -18.66 -5.58 -6.94
CA PRO A 222 -17.70 -6.25 -6.05
C PRO A 222 -16.38 -6.65 -6.74
N GLU A 223 -16.46 -7.04 -8.02
CA GLU A 223 -15.30 -7.49 -8.80
C GLU A 223 -14.39 -6.31 -9.19
N GLU A 224 -14.97 -5.15 -9.52
CA GLU A 224 -14.21 -3.92 -9.77
C GLU A 224 -13.49 -3.43 -8.51
N ARG A 225 -14.14 -3.46 -7.34
CA ARG A 225 -13.49 -3.08 -6.07
C ARG A 225 -12.31 -3.98 -5.74
N VAL A 226 -12.46 -5.29 -5.92
CA VAL A 226 -11.34 -6.23 -5.73
C VAL A 226 -10.22 -5.95 -6.71
N SER A 227 -10.54 -5.80 -7.99
CA SER A 227 -9.54 -5.57 -9.05
C SER A 227 -8.78 -4.27 -8.80
N HIS A 228 -9.46 -3.23 -8.31
CA HIS A 228 -8.84 -1.99 -7.83
C HIS A 228 -7.88 -2.25 -6.67
N ASN A 229 -8.34 -2.91 -5.60
CA ASN A 229 -7.51 -3.17 -4.42
C ASN A 229 -6.28 -4.04 -4.74
N ILE A 230 -6.41 -4.99 -5.66
CA ILE A 230 -5.27 -5.79 -6.16
C ILE A 230 -4.25 -4.88 -6.83
N ARG A 231 -4.67 -4.01 -7.76
CA ARG A 231 -3.76 -3.10 -8.47
C ARG A 231 -3.04 -2.14 -7.53
N VAL A 232 -3.77 -1.57 -6.56
CA VAL A 232 -3.18 -0.67 -5.55
C VAL A 232 -2.14 -1.39 -4.71
N LEU A 233 -2.45 -2.59 -4.21
CA LEU A 233 -1.49 -3.34 -3.39
C LEU A 233 -0.26 -3.78 -4.19
N LYS A 234 -0.42 -4.17 -5.46
CA LYS A 234 0.71 -4.40 -6.37
C LYS A 234 1.55 -3.16 -6.52
N ALA A 235 0.94 -2.00 -6.74
CA ALA A 235 1.69 -0.77 -6.93
C ALA A 235 2.48 -0.34 -5.68
N ILE A 236 1.96 -0.61 -4.48
CA ILE A 236 2.66 -0.36 -3.21
C ILE A 236 3.92 -1.24 -3.09
N VAL A 237 3.85 -2.51 -3.52
CA VAL A 237 4.90 -3.51 -3.25
C VAL A 237 5.88 -3.70 -4.40
N GLU A 238 5.36 -3.72 -5.63
CA GLU A 238 6.11 -4.12 -6.84
C GLU A 238 6.67 -2.92 -7.61
N THR A 239 6.17 -1.70 -7.34
CA THR A 239 6.64 -0.44 -7.96
C THR A 239 6.84 0.66 -6.92
N PRO A 240 7.77 0.50 -5.96
CA PRO A 240 7.93 1.45 -4.86
C PRO A 240 8.47 2.83 -5.30
N GLU A 241 9.13 2.94 -6.47
CA GLU A 241 9.79 4.18 -6.93
C GLU A 241 8.99 4.90 -8.03
N HIS A 242 8.57 6.14 -7.75
CA HIS A 242 8.37 7.25 -8.71
C HIS A 242 7.41 7.11 -9.91
N SER A 243 6.52 6.12 -9.98
CA SER A 243 5.62 6.00 -11.16
C SER A 243 4.27 5.38 -10.84
N LEU A 244 3.62 5.87 -9.77
CA LEU A 244 2.22 5.56 -9.49
C LEU A 244 1.28 6.38 -10.39
N GLN A 245 1.40 6.21 -11.70
CA GLN A 245 0.32 6.51 -12.62
C GLN A 245 -0.60 5.30 -12.63
N LEU A 246 -1.58 5.29 -11.72
CA LEU A 246 -2.70 4.37 -11.88
C LEU A 246 -3.47 4.81 -13.13
N GLU A 247 -3.19 4.16 -14.26
CA GLU A 247 -4.09 4.19 -15.40
C GLU A 247 -5.42 3.59 -14.93
N LEU A 248 -6.35 4.49 -14.58
CA LEU A 248 -7.74 4.14 -14.40
C LEU A 248 -8.23 3.59 -15.75
N PRO A 249 -8.94 2.45 -15.76
CA PRO A 249 -9.44 1.88 -17.01
C PRO A 249 -10.26 2.95 -17.74
N SER A 250 -10.22 2.94 -19.07
CA SER A 250 -10.87 3.89 -19.99
C SER A 250 -12.41 3.84 -19.97
N ILE A 251 -12.99 3.61 -18.81
CA ILE A 251 -14.40 3.85 -18.49
C ILE A 251 -14.43 5.32 -18.10
N ALA A 252 -15.23 6.15 -18.78
CA ALA A 252 -15.39 7.58 -18.53
C ALA A 252 -15.18 7.92 -17.04
N VAL A 253 -13.95 8.31 -16.72
CA VAL A 253 -13.49 8.47 -15.34
C VAL A 253 -14.03 9.82 -14.92
N SER A 254 -14.99 9.85 -13.98
CA SER A 254 -15.41 11.15 -13.44
C SER A 254 -14.17 11.85 -12.85
N PRO A 255 -14.04 13.17 -12.98
CA PRO A 255 -12.93 13.94 -12.40
C PRO A 255 -12.62 13.59 -10.94
N ASP A 256 -13.64 13.18 -10.17
CA ASP A 256 -13.51 12.81 -8.76
C ASP A 256 -12.78 11.47 -8.56
N LEU A 257 -12.91 10.57 -9.51
CA LEU A 257 -12.21 9.29 -9.52
C LEU A 257 -10.71 9.47 -9.77
N LEU A 258 -10.33 10.46 -10.59
CA LEU A 258 -8.93 10.84 -10.79
C LEU A 258 -8.32 11.46 -9.52
N LYS A 259 -9.07 12.36 -8.85
CA LYS A 259 -8.66 12.97 -7.57
C LYS A 259 -8.40 11.90 -6.50
N VAL A 260 -9.27 10.90 -6.42
CA VAL A 260 -9.14 9.79 -5.46
C VAL A 260 -7.96 8.88 -5.78
N ALA A 261 -7.68 8.61 -7.06
CA ALA A 261 -6.53 7.77 -7.45
C ALA A 261 -5.18 8.41 -7.12
N ILE A 262 -5.08 9.74 -7.16
CA ILE A 262 -3.85 10.50 -6.87
C ILE A 262 -3.78 11.05 -5.44
N GLY A 263 -4.83 10.89 -4.63
CA GLY A 263 -4.89 11.43 -3.26
C GLY A 263 -5.08 12.95 -3.16
N ALA A 264 -5.68 13.57 -4.18
CA ALA A 264 -5.99 15.00 -4.15
C ALA A 264 -7.17 15.31 -3.20
N PRO A 265 -7.14 16.45 -2.49
CA PRO A 265 -8.21 16.85 -1.59
C PRO A 265 -9.53 17.08 -2.36
N PRO A 266 -10.68 16.79 -1.73
CA PRO A 266 -12.00 16.86 -2.38
C PRO A 266 -12.42 18.27 -2.81
N GLU A 267 -11.76 19.31 -2.31
CA GLU A 267 -12.06 20.73 -2.54
C GLU A 267 -11.50 21.30 -3.85
N LEU A 268 -10.77 20.51 -4.64
CA LEU A 268 -10.32 20.92 -5.98
C LEU A 268 -11.52 20.99 -6.92
N GLU A 269 -12.10 22.17 -7.12
CA GLU A 269 -13.39 22.32 -7.82
C GLU A 269 -13.34 21.99 -9.32
N GLU A 270 -12.18 22.07 -10.02
CA GLU A 270 -12.14 21.76 -11.46
C GLU A 270 -10.83 21.08 -11.89
N ILE A 271 -10.96 19.95 -12.61
CA ILE A 271 -9.89 19.41 -13.47
C ILE A 271 -10.12 20.03 -14.85
N PRO A 272 -9.12 20.71 -15.46
CA PRO A 272 -9.30 21.30 -16.78
C PRO A 272 -9.75 20.25 -17.80
N THR A 273 -10.85 20.54 -18.50
CA THR A 273 -11.46 19.69 -19.55
C THR A 273 -10.52 19.39 -20.73
N SER A 274 -9.35 20.02 -20.79
CA SER A 274 -8.30 19.77 -21.79
C SER A 274 -7.39 18.58 -21.47
N MET A 275 -7.53 17.91 -20.32
CA MET A 275 -6.73 16.73 -19.98
C MET A 275 -7.33 15.45 -20.61
N THR A 276 -6.76 15.02 -21.73
CA THR A 276 -7.00 13.67 -22.28
C THR A 276 -6.01 12.67 -21.69
N ASN A 277 -6.37 11.38 -21.71
CA ASN A 277 -5.69 10.24 -21.07
C ASN A 277 -4.17 10.12 -21.31
N SER A 278 -3.59 10.86 -22.25
CA SER A 278 -2.17 10.80 -22.62
C SER A 278 -1.29 11.90 -21.98
N THR A 279 -1.83 12.77 -21.13
CA THR A 279 -1.03 13.86 -20.51
C THR A 279 -1.12 13.83 -18.98
N ILE A 280 -0.60 12.77 -18.38
CA ILE A 280 -0.09 12.85 -17.01
C ILE A 280 1.42 12.81 -17.14
N CYS A 281 2.02 13.95 -17.46
CA CYS A 281 3.44 14.16 -17.22
C CYS A 281 3.56 14.91 -15.90
N TYR A 282 4.61 14.58 -15.15
CA TYR A 282 5.07 15.27 -13.95
C TYR A 282 4.73 16.76 -13.97
N THR A 283 3.98 17.22 -12.96
CA THR A 283 3.97 18.64 -12.62
C THR A 283 5.01 18.83 -11.53
N GLU A 284 6.18 19.35 -11.90
CA GLU A 284 7.01 20.13 -10.97
C GLU A 284 6.09 21.14 -10.28
N TYR A 285 6.05 21.12 -8.95
CA TYR A 285 5.38 22.18 -8.19
C TYR A 285 6.12 23.50 -8.45
N ARG A 286 5.57 24.32 -9.35
CA ARG A 286 5.92 25.74 -9.45
C ARG A 286 4.80 26.52 -8.79
N ASN A 287 5.05 27.03 -7.57
CA ASN A 287 4.12 27.93 -6.91
C ASN A 287 3.93 29.18 -7.78
N ARG A 288 2.68 29.48 -8.14
CA ARG A 288 2.32 30.66 -8.93
C ARG A 288 1.28 31.47 -8.18
N VAL A 289 1.58 32.74 -7.91
CA VAL A 289 0.61 33.73 -7.43
C VAL A 289 0.26 34.64 -8.60
N LYS A 290 -1.03 34.81 -8.89
CA LYS A 290 -1.55 35.74 -9.91
C LYS A 290 -2.36 36.86 -9.23
N PRO A 291 -1.75 38.00 -8.87
CA PRO A 291 -2.52 39.15 -8.41
C PRO A 291 -3.31 39.74 -9.58
N LYS A 292 -4.52 40.25 -9.32
CA LYS A 292 -5.30 41.04 -10.28
C LYS A 292 -4.78 42.49 -10.27
N GLU A 293 -4.64 43.12 -11.44
CA GLU A 293 -3.97 44.43 -11.58
C GLU A 293 -4.79 45.67 -11.15
N HIS A 294 -5.98 45.52 -10.59
CA HIS A 294 -6.81 46.66 -10.20
C HIS A 294 -7.33 46.54 -8.77
N GLY A 295 -6.75 47.35 -7.87
CA GLY A 295 -7.12 47.47 -6.46
C GLY A 295 -6.07 46.88 -5.52
N GLU A 296 -6.02 47.43 -4.29
CA GLU A 296 -5.15 46.98 -3.21
C GLU A 296 -5.21 45.45 -3.03
N ASN A 297 -4.06 44.83 -2.75
CA ASN A 297 -3.98 43.38 -2.61
C ASN A 297 -4.81 42.92 -1.41
N HIS A 298 -5.87 42.15 -1.68
CA HIS A 298 -6.64 41.47 -0.64
C HIS A 298 -5.71 40.63 0.26
N VAL A 299 -5.93 40.67 1.58
CA VAL A 299 -5.12 39.96 2.59
C VAL A 299 -4.93 38.49 2.24
N GLY A 300 -5.96 37.85 1.68
CA GLY A 300 -5.86 36.46 1.22
C GLY A 300 -4.78 36.24 0.14
N HIS A 301 -4.55 37.19 -0.76
CA HIS A 301 -3.49 37.09 -1.78
C HIS A 301 -2.10 37.28 -1.17
N VAL A 302 -1.96 38.16 -0.18
CA VAL A 302 -0.71 38.37 0.55
C VAL A 302 -0.38 37.14 1.40
N CYS A 303 -1.35 36.58 2.12
CA CYS A 303 -1.19 35.32 2.85
C CYS A 303 -0.84 34.16 1.93
N THR A 304 -1.47 34.06 0.76
CA THR A 304 -1.14 33.01 -0.22
C THR A 304 0.30 33.14 -0.73
N ALA A 305 0.79 34.36 -0.94
CA ALA A 305 2.17 34.61 -1.34
C ALA A 305 3.18 34.27 -0.23
N LEU A 306 2.90 34.67 1.01
CA LEU A 306 3.77 34.40 2.16
C LEU A 306 3.83 32.91 2.50
N THR A 307 2.69 32.21 2.43
CA THR A 307 2.65 30.75 2.63
C THR A 307 3.43 30.02 1.52
N ALA A 308 3.32 30.48 0.27
CA ALA A 308 4.08 29.90 -0.84
C ALA A 308 5.59 30.12 -0.71
N GLU A 309 6.02 31.29 -0.23
CA GLU A 309 7.42 31.62 0.04
C GLU A 309 7.98 30.82 1.23
N GLN A 310 7.21 30.66 2.32
CA GLN A 310 7.61 29.86 3.47
C GLN A 310 7.75 28.37 3.10
N ILE A 311 6.84 27.82 2.27
CA ILE A 311 6.96 26.43 1.80
C ILE A 311 8.26 26.22 0.99
N GLU A 312 8.66 27.19 0.16
CA GLU A 312 9.90 27.13 -0.62
C GLU A 312 11.16 27.25 0.26
N GLN A 313 11.09 28.02 1.36
CA GLN A 313 12.17 28.12 2.35
C GLN A 313 12.36 26.84 3.17
N TYR A 314 11.28 26.13 3.51
CA TYR A 314 11.35 24.89 4.31
C TYR A 314 11.51 23.61 3.48
N GLN A 315 11.26 23.68 2.16
CA GLN A 315 11.49 22.59 1.21
C GLN A 315 12.11 23.13 -0.10
N PRO A 316 13.43 23.39 -0.14
CA PRO A 316 14.07 23.90 -1.34
C PRO A 316 14.02 22.85 -2.45
N THR A 317 13.15 23.07 -3.42
CA THR A 317 13.19 22.39 -4.72
C THR A 317 14.01 23.28 -5.67
N GLU A 318 14.71 22.72 -6.65
CA GLU A 318 15.55 23.50 -7.60
C GLU A 318 14.75 24.45 -8.52
N GLY A 319 13.46 24.67 -8.26
CA GLY A 319 12.61 25.63 -8.97
C GLY A 319 12.78 27.05 -8.42
N ARG A 320 12.79 28.06 -9.31
CA ARG A 320 12.76 29.48 -8.93
C ARG A 320 11.31 29.95 -8.76
N PHE A 321 11.02 30.66 -7.67
CA PHE A 321 9.81 31.47 -7.52
C PHE A 321 9.69 32.54 -8.63
N GLY A 322 8.48 32.73 -9.18
CA GLY A 322 8.21 33.77 -10.18
C GLY A 322 6.77 34.27 -10.11
N VAL A 323 6.59 35.58 -9.92
CA VAL A 323 5.30 36.28 -9.94
C VAL A 323 4.98 36.72 -11.37
N TYR A 324 3.78 36.42 -11.87
CA TYR A 324 3.33 36.84 -13.19
C TYR A 324 1.96 37.53 -13.08
N ALA A 325 1.87 38.77 -13.57
CA ALA A 325 0.62 39.48 -13.75
C ALA A 325 -0.01 39.10 -15.11
N LEU A 326 -1.31 38.81 -15.13
CA LEU A 326 -2.06 38.52 -16.35
C LEU A 326 -3.36 39.31 -16.29
N ALA A 327 -3.49 40.29 -17.18
CA ALA A 327 -4.67 41.12 -17.33
C ALA A 327 -5.80 40.31 -17.98
N CYS A 328 -6.93 40.20 -17.28
CA CYS A 328 -8.19 39.71 -17.85
C CYS A 328 -9.30 40.68 -17.46
N ASP A 329 -9.79 41.42 -18.46
CA ASP A 329 -10.93 42.34 -18.33
C ASP A 329 -12.24 41.56 -18.20
N LEU A 330 -12.89 41.65 -17.04
CA LEU A 330 -14.33 41.35 -16.88
C LEU A 330 -14.97 42.30 -15.86
N PRO A 331 -16.26 42.67 -16.01
CA PRO A 331 -16.86 43.80 -15.32
C PRO A 331 -17.20 43.48 -13.86
N THR A 332 -16.95 44.46 -13.00
CA THR A 332 -17.24 44.47 -11.57
C THR A 332 -18.71 44.78 -11.29
N GLU A 333 -19.38 43.93 -10.50
CA GLU A 333 -20.51 44.36 -9.66
C GLU A 333 -20.26 43.97 -8.21
N GLU A 334 -20.82 44.81 -7.33
CA GLU A 334 -20.37 45.19 -6.01
C GLU A 334 -20.39 44.09 -4.93
N LYS A 335 -19.38 44.11 -4.04
CA LYS A 335 -19.54 43.68 -2.64
C LYS A 335 -18.77 44.60 -1.67
N PRO A 336 -19.28 44.82 -0.45
CA PRO A 336 -18.83 45.89 0.44
C PRO A 336 -17.73 45.47 1.44
N ASN A 337 -17.02 46.49 1.91
CA ASN A 337 -16.13 46.60 3.08
C ASN A 337 -14.73 45.96 2.97
N ALA A 338 -13.79 46.74 2.42
CA ALA A 338 -12.35 46.57 2.64
C ALA A 338 -11.95 47.11 4.03
N TRP A 339 -11.03 46.41 4.70
CA TRP A 339 -10.41 46.85 5.96
C TRP A 339 -9.19 47.73 5.63
N SER A 340 -8.91 48.73 6.46
CA SER A 340 -7.76 49.62 6.25
C SER A 340 -6.44 48.94 6.59
N HIS A 341 -5.36 49.31 5.89
CA HIS A 341 -4.00 48.79 6.06
C HIS A 341 -3.50 48.73 7.52
N ASP A 342 -3.94 49.66 8.38
CA ASP A 342 -3.54 49.71 9.79
C ASP A 342 -4.09 48.53 10.62
N GLN A 343 -5.13 47.83 10.16
CA GLN A 343 -5.71 46.67 10.84
C GLN A 343 -4.97 45.36 10.54
N ILE A 344 -4.07 45.35 9.55
CA ILE A 344 -3.34 44.15 9.10
C ILE A 344 -1.95 44.06 9.76
N ALA A 345 -1.38 45.20 10.17
CA ALA A 345 -0.05 45.27 10.77
C ALA A 345 0.05 44.58 12.15
N ASP A 346 -1.06 44.45 12.88
CA ASP A 346 -1.08 43.80 14.20
C ASP A 346 -0.97 42.26 14.15
N PHE A 347 -1.09 41.63 12.98
CA PHE A 347 -1.05 40.17 12.86
C PHE A 347 0.36 39.58 12.74
N THR A 348 1.35 40.36 12.33
CA THR A 348 2.73 39.89 12.16
C THR A 348 3.48 39.69 13.47
N GLU A 349 2.96 40.20 14.59
CA GLU A 349 3.55 40.03 15.93
C GLU A 349 2.94 38.87 16.74
N LEU A 350 1.92 38.20 16.22
CA LEU A 350 1.27 37.07 16.88
C LEU A 350 2.06 35.77 16.67
N THR A 351 2.03 34.88 17.66
CA THR A 351 2.56 33.53 17.52
C THR A 351 1.66 32.69 16.60
N LEU A 352 2.21 31.61 16.01
CA LEU A 352 1.51 30.76 15.04
C LEU A 352 0.17 30.19 15.58
N GLU A 353 0.12 29.91 16.88
CA GLU A 353 -1.05 29.38 17.57
C GLU A 353 -2.12 30.45 17.82
N GLU A 354 -1.69 31.68 18.12
CA GLU A 354 -2.58 32.85 18.28
C GLU A 354 -3.18 33.32 16.96
N GLN A 355 -2.39 33.26 15.88
CA GLN A 355 -2.89 33.49 14.52
C GLN A 355 -3.97 32.46 14.18
N TYR A 356 -3.71 31.17 14.44
CA TYR A 356 -4.70 30.10 14.21
C TYR A 356 -6.00 30.30 15.01
N TYR A 357 -5.89 30.76 16.25
CA TYR A 357 -7.06 31.00 17.12
C TYR A 357 -7.87 32.24 16.67
N ALA A 358 -7.19 33.31 16.26
CA ALA A 358 -7.83 34.50 15.70
C ALA A 358 -8.55 34.21 14.38
N PHE A 359 -7.94 33.39 13.50
CA PHE A 359 -8.58 32.96 12.25
C PHE A 359 -9.74 31.97 12.47
N GLY A 360 -9.67 31.15 13.53
CA GLY A 360 -10.76 30.27 13.94
C GLY A 360 -12.03 31.00 14.39
N GLN A 361 -11.93 32.20 14.94
CA GLN A 361 -13.10 33.01 15.30
C GLN A 361 -13.71 33.76 14.11
N ILE A 362 -12.90 34.13 13.10
CA ILE A 362 -13.37 34.81 11.88
C ILE A 362 -14.21 33.85 11.01
N GLY A 363 -13.91 32.56 11.03
CA GLY A 363 -14.72 31.52 10.36
C GLY A 363 -16.08 31.25 11.02
N CYS A 364 -16.33 31.75 12.24
CA CYS A 364 -17.59 31.55 12.97
C CYS A 364 -18.57 32.72 12.88
N TRP A 365 -18.20 33.80 12.17
CA TRP A 365 -19.11 34.88 11.79
C TRP A 365 -19.05 35.09 10.28
N ARG A 366 -19.71 34.21 9.53
CA ARG A 366 -20.28 34.48 8.21
C ARG A 366 -21.31 33.43 7.83
#